data_AF-A0A8T5ME71-F1
#
_entry.id   AF-A0A8T5ME71-F1
#
_cell.length_a   1.000
_cell.length_b   1.000
_cell.length_c   1.000
_cell.angle_alpha   90.00
_cell.angle_beta   90.00
_cell.angle_gamma   90.00
#
_symmetry.space_group_name_H-M   'P 1'
#
loop_
_entity.id
_entity.type
_entity.pdbx_description
1 polymer ?
#
loop_
_entity_poly.entity_id
_entity_poly.type
_entity_poly.pdbx_seq_one_letter_code
_entity_poly.pdbx_strand_id
1 'polypeptide(L)'
;MLSGQIITLIILIILSAFFSGIEVALISLSMVKVRTFLRQKKKGSEALYRLKQNPHRLIITILIGNNLVNIGAAALATVIFTNIFGSSGVGIATGIMTFLILVFGEITPKTFATHNAEKVSLTVARLVEILSYILYPFVRFFEAISRLVLLPFKSGEKKKISEEELRTIVTISKEEGLLSVEAAEMIRNILRFEKIKTLKIMTPKKDKVFRRRFQIKRCNRFCC
;
A
#
# COMPACT_ATOMS: atom_id res chain seq x y z
N MET A 1 -30.06 34.39 3.00
CA MET A 1 -29.15 33.79 1.99
C MET A 1 -27.74 33.59 2.55
N LEU A 2 -27.11 34.62 3.11
CA LEU A 2 -25.73 34.55 3.65
C LEU A 2 -25.56 33.50 4.77
N SER A 3 -26.53 33.39 5.69
CA SER A 3 -26.52 32.41 6.79
C SER A 3 -26.47 30.96 6.29
N GLY A 4 -27.20 30.64 5.22
CA GLY A 4 -27.17 29.31 4.61
C GLY A 4 -25.80 28.98 4.00
N GLN A 5 -25.15 29.95 3.35
CA GLN A 5 -23.82 29.77 2.75
C GLN A 5 -22.74 29.50 3.81
N ILE A 6 -22.82 30.18 4.96
CA ILE A 6 -21.89 29.97 6.08
C ILE A 6 -22.07 28.56 6.66
N ILE A 7 -23.30 28.09 6.84
CA ILE A 7 -23.56 26.71 7.31
C ILE A 7 -22.99 25.69 6.31
N THR A 8 -23.23 25.88 5.01
CA THR A 8 -22.66 25.02 3.97
C THR A 8 -21.13 25.03 3.99
N LEU A 9 -20.51 26.19 4.20
CA LEU A 9 -19.06 26.32 4.29
C LEU A 9 -18.50 25.52 5.47
N ILE A 10 -19.11 25.62 6.65
CA ILE A 10 -18.70 24.85 7.83
C ILE A 10 -18.81 23.34 7.57
N ILE A 11 -19.91 22.90 6.94
CA ILE A 11 -20.09 21.49 6.57
C ILE A 11 -18.99 21.03 5.62
N LEU A 12 -18.62 21.85 4.62
CA LEU A 12 -17.54 21.52 3.69
C LEU A 12 -16.18 21.43 4.38
N ILE A 13 -15.88 22.30 5.35
CA ILE A 13 -14.62 22.20 6.11
C ILE A 13 -14.58 20.91 6.92
N ILE A 14 -15.68 20.52 7.57
CA ILE A 14 -15.77 19.26 8.32
C ILE A 14 -15.60 18.06 7.36
N LEU A 15 -16.22 18.13 6.19
CA LEU A 15 -16.12 17.09 5.18
C LEU A 15 -14.70 16.97 4.60
N SER A 16 -13.99 18.10 4.42
CA SER A 16 -12.58 18.14 4.03
C SER A 16 -11.71 17.44 5.09
N ALA A 17 -11.92 17.77 6.36
CA ALA A 17 -11.23 17.13 7.48
C ALA A 17 -11.49 15.61 7.51
N PHE A 18 -12.72 15.20 7.25
CA PHE A 18 -13.10 13.80 7.18
C PHE A 18 -12.40 13.06 6.04
N PHE A 19 -12.42 13.59 4.81
CA PHE A 19 -11.76 12.95 3.66
C PHE A 19 -10.24 12.87 3.83
N SER A 20 -9.62 13.95 4.29
CA SER A 20 -8.17 14.00 4.58
C SER A 20 -7.77 12.99 5.67
N GLY A 21 -8.56 12.85 6.73
CA GLY A 21 -8.32 11.86 7.78
C GLY A 21 -8.49 10.42 7.28
N ILE A 22 -9.52 10.15 6.48
CA ILE A 22 -9.77 8.83 5.89
C ILE A 22 -8.62 8.41 4.98
N GLU A 23 -8.12 9.32 4.15
CA GLU A 23 -7.00 9.08 3.25
C GLU A 23 -5.83 8.47 4.02
N VAL A 24 -5.38 9.14 5.07
CA VAL A 24 -4.22 8.72 5.86
C VAL A 24 -4.51 7.47 6.68
N ALA A 25 -5.68 7.36 7.30
CA ALA A 25 -6.07 6.17 8.06
C ALA A 25 -6.07 4.93 7.16
N LEU A 26 -6.70 5.02 5.99
CA LEU A 26 -6.78 3.90 5.06
C LEU A 26 -5.44 3.60 4.41
N ILE A 27 -4.61 4.59 4.04
CA ILE A 27 -3.32 4.32 3.39
C ILE A 27 -2.33 3.70 4.37
N SER A 28 -2.21 4.25 5.59
CA SER A 28 -1.22 3.82 6.60
C SER A 28 -1.40 2.39 7.12
N LEU A 29 -2.60 1.81 6.99
CA LEU A 29 -2.86 0.46 7.48
C LEU A 29 -2.27 -0.62 6.54
N SER A 30 -1.44 -1.52 7.06
CA SER A 30 -0.85 -2.60 6.26
C SER A 30 -1.86 -3.70 5.91
N MET A 31 -1.63 -4.40 4.79
CA MET A 31 -2.49 -5.51 4.36
C MET A 31 -2.51 -6.68 5.36
N VAL A 32 -1.40 -6.86 6.10
CA VAL A 32 -1.29 -7.84 7.20
C VAL A 32 -2.33 -7.58 8.27
N LYS A 33 -2.43 -6.34 8.77
CA LYS A 33 -3.40 -5.94 9.80
C LYS A 33 -4.84 -6.13 9.31
N VAL A 34 -5.11 -5.80 8.04
CA VAL A 34 -6.44 -5.98 7.44
C VAL A 34 -6.85 -7.45 7.41
N ARG A 35 -5.94 -8.36 7.04
CA ARG A 35 -6.20 -9.82 7.10
C ARG A 35 -6.43 -10.31 8.53
N THR A 36 -5.72 -9.75 9.50
CA THR A 36 -5.95 -10.04 10.93
C THR A 36 -7.36 -9.62 11.36
N PHE A 37 -7.82 -8.42 10.98
CA PHE A 37 -9.18 -7.97 11.27
C PHE A 37 -10.26 -8.81 10.60
N LEU A 38 -9.98 -9.30 9.39
CA LEU A 38 -10.87 -10.21 8.65
C LEU A 38 -11.01 -11.56 9.38
N ARG A 39 -9.90 -12.14 9.85
CA ARG A 39 -9.90 -13.37 10.67
C ARG A 39 -10.64 -13.17 12.00
N GLN A 40 -10.47 -12.01 12.62
CA GLN A 40 -11.18 -11.62 13.85
C GLN A 40 -12.66 -11.25 13.62
N LYS A 41 -13.14 -11.28 12.36
CA LYS A 41 -14.51 -10.90 11.97
C LYS A 41 -14.93 -9.52 12.52
N LYS A 42 -14.00 -8.56 12.58
CA LYS A 42 -14.33 -7.20 13.01
C LYS A 42 -15.32 -6.55 12.06
N LYS A 43 -16.26 -5.76 12.58
CA LYS A 43 -17.21 -4.99 11.76
C LYS A 43 -16.44 -4.09 10.78
N GLY A 44 -16.83 -4.13 9.50
CA GLY A 44 -16.18 -3.35 8.43
C GLY A 44 -14.89 -3.96 7.85
N SER A 45 -14.38 -5.07 8.41
CA SER A 45 -13.14 -5.70 7.93
C SER A 45 -13.22 -6.23 6.49
N GLU A 46 -14.36 -6.77 6.07
CA GLU A 46 -14.56 -7.22 4.69
C GLU A 46 -14.51 -6.07 3.67
N ALA A 47 -15.22 -4.97 3.98
CA ALA A 47 -15.20 -3.76 3.14
C ALA A 47 -13.78 -3.19 3.04
N LEU A 48 -13.09 -3.11 4.19
CA LEU A 48 -11.71 -2.65 4.26
C LEU A 48 -10.76 -3.53 3.41
N TYR A 49 -10.95 -4.85 3.47
CA TYR A 49 -10.20 -5.81 2.67
C TYR A 49 -10.44 -5.61 1.17
N ARG A 50 -11.69 -5.43 0.73
CA ARG A 50 -12.02 -5.18 -0.68
C ARG A 50 -11.47 -3.85 -1.18
N LEU A 51 -11.54 -2.79 -0.38
CA LEU A 51 -10.92 -1.50 -0.69
C LEU A 51 -9.40 -1.61 -0.85
N LYS A 52 -8.74 -2.32 0.07
CA LYS A 52 -7.28 -2.51 0.07
C LYS A 52 -6.75 -3.41 -1.04
N GLN A 53 -7.59 -4.24 -1.64
CA GLN A 53 -7.20 -5.02 -2.83
C GLN A 53 -6.95 -4.13 -4.05
N ASN A 54 -7.59 -2.96 -4.15
CA ASN A 54 -7.43 -2.04 -5.26
C ASN A 54 -7.00 -0.65 -4.75
N PRO A 55 -5.74 -0.52 -4.27
CA PRO A 55 -5.26 0.72 -3.64
C PRO A 55 -5.31 1.91 -4.61
N HIS A 56 -5.09 1.68 -5.91
CA HIS A 56 -5.16 2.73 -6.92
C HIS A 56 -6.57 3.37 -7.01
N ARG A 57 -7.61 2.53 -7.16
CA ARG A 57 -9.01 2.98 -7.16
C ARG A 57 -9.38 3.67 -5.86
N LEU A 58 -8.92 3.13 -4.72
CA LEU A 58 -9.14 3.73 -3.40
C LEU A 58 -8.57 5.14 -3.33
N ILE A 59 -7.31 5.32 -3.70
CA ILE A 59 -6.62 6.61 -3.69
C ILE A 59 -7.35 7.61 -4.60
N ILE A 60 -7.67 7.24 -5.84
CA ILE A 60 -8.37 8.13 -6.77
C ILE A 60 -9.75 8.53 -6.21
N THR A 61 -10.51 7.59 -5.67
CA THR A 61 -11.83 7.86 -5.10
C THR A 61 -11.76 8.93 -4.00
N ILE A 62 -10.85 8.76 -3.05
CA ILE A 62 -10.69 9.68 -1.92
C ILE A 62 -10.16 11.03 -2.40
N LEU A 63 -9.21 11.02 -3.34
CA LEU A 63 -8.62 12.22 -3.91
C LEU A 63 -9.68 13.08 -4.63
N ILE A 64 -10.58 12.46 -5.40
CA ILE A 64 -11.70 13.17 -6.04
C ILE A 64 -12.59 13.81 -4.97
N GLY A 65 -12.97 13.05 -3.94
CA GLY A 65 -13.81 13.55 -2.85
C GLY A 65 -13.18 14.74 -2.13
N ASN A 66 -11.91 14.62 -1.72
CA ASN A 66 -11.19 15.69 -1.04
C ASN A 66 -11.10 16.96 -1.89
N ASN A 67 -10.71 16.81 -3.16
CA ASN A 67 -10.58 17.95 -4.07
C ASN A 67 -11.92 18.64 -4.34
N LEU A 68 -13.00 17.90 -4.53
CA LEU A 68 -14.33 18.48 -4.76
C LEU A 68 -14.76 19.34 -3.58
N VAL A 69 -14.52 18.85 -2.36
CA VAL A 69 -14.87 19.55 -1.13
C VAL A 69 -13.99 20.77 -0.91
N ASN A 70 -12.68 20.65 -1.11
CA ASN A 70 -11.74 21.77 -0.94
C ASN A 70 -11.99 22.89 -1.95
N ILE A 71 -12.16 22.54 -3.23
CA ILE A 71 -12.46 23.51 -4.28
C ILE A 71 -13.84 24.13 -4.05
N GLY A 72 -14.83 23.33 -3.67
CA GLY A 72 -16.17 23.83 -3.34
C GLY A 72 -16.16 24.80 -2.16
N ALA A 73 -15.40 24.49 -1.10
CA ALA A 73 -15.24 25.36 0.06
C ALA A 73 -14.55 26.68 -0.33
N ALA A 74 -13.44 26.61 -1.07
CA ALA A 74 -12.71 27.78 -1.53
C ALA A 74 -13.57 28.68 -2.44
N ALA A 75 -14.33 28.09 -3.37
CA ALA A 75 -15.23 28.81 -4.25
C ALA A 75 -16.36 29.51 -3.48
N LEU A 76 -17.04 28.80 -2.57
CA LEU A 76 -18.09 29.38 -1.74
C LEU A 76 -17.57 30.48 -0.82
N ALA A 77 -16.41 30.27 -0.20
CA ALA A 77 -15.78 31.30 0.61
C ALA A 77 -15.46 32.54 -0.22
N THR A 78 -14.90 32.37 -1.42
CA THR A 78 -14.62 33.50 -2.32
C THR A 78 -15.89 34.30 -2.62
N VAL A 79 -17.02 33.64 -2.90
CA VAL A 79 -18.30 34.30 -3.11
C VAL A 79 -18.78 35.03 -1.86
N ILE A 80 -18.75 34.39 -0.69
CA ILE A 80 -19.19 34.99 0.58
C ILE A 80 -18.37 36.25 0.90
N PHE A 81 -17.05 36.15 0.84
CA PHE A 81 -16.17 37.27 1.19
C PHE A 81 -16.21 38.40 0.15
N THR A 82 -16.39 38.07 -1.14
CA THR A 82 -16.57 39.11 -2.18
C THR A 82 -17.87 39.89 -1.96
N ASN A 83 -18.95 39.21 -1.54
CA ASN A 83 -20.22 39.88 -1.22
C ASN A 83 -20.13 40.81 0.00
N ILE A 84 -19.23 40.54 0.95
CA ILE A 84 -19.08 41.32 2.19
C ILE A 84 -18.04 42.45 2.03
N PHE A 85 -16.90 42.15 1.40
CA PHE A 85 -15.72 43.01 1.36
C PHE A 85 -15.40 43.57 -0.04
N GLY A 86 -16.25 43.30 -1.04
CA GLY A 86 -16.04 43.75 -2.42
C GLY A 86 -14.81 43.11 -3.07
N SER A 87 -14.10 43.86 -3.91
CA SER A 87 -12.93 43.38 -4.67
C SER A 87 -11.77 42.89 -3.78
N SER A 88 -11.60 43.47 -2.59
CA SER A 88 -10.59 43.03 -1.61
C SER A 88 -10.96 41.72 -0.93
N GLY A 89 -12.23 41.29 -1.01
CA GLY A 89 -12.73 40.07 -0.40
C GLY A 89 -12.07 38.79 -0.92
N VAL A 90 -11.63 38.77 -2.18
CA VAL A 90 -10.96 37.61 -2.78
C VAL A 90 -9.67 37.29 -2.03
N GLY A 91 -8.79 38.28 -1.81
CA GLY A 91 -7.51 38.08 -1.12
C GLY A 91 -7.69 37.65 0.34
N ILE A 92 -8.67 38.26 1.04
CA ILE A 92 -9.01 37.90 2.42
C ILE A 92 -9.53 36.46 2.48
N ALA A 93 -10.42 36.07 1.55
CA ALA A 93 -10.96 34.72 1.46
C ALA A 93 -9.84 33.70 1.24
N THR A 94 -8.94 33.95 0.30
CA THR A 94 -7.82 33.04 0.00
C THR A 94 -6.93 32.84 1.23
N GLY A 95 -6.55 33.92 1.93
CA GLY A 95 -5.71 33.82 3.12
C GLY A 95 -6.37 33.04 4.26
N ILE A 96 -7.60 33.42 4.62
CA ILE A 96 -8.34 32.78 5.73
C ILE A 96 -8.66 31.32 5.40
N MET A 97 -9.14 31.02 4.19
CA MET A 97 -9.48 29.65 3.81
C MET A 97 -8.26 28.75 3.73
N THR A 98 -7.13 29.25 3.23
CA THR A 98 -5.89 28.46 3.18
C THR A 98 -5.47 28.07 4.58
N PHE A 99 -5.50 29.01 5.54
CA PHE A 99 -5.20 28.71 6.93
C PHE A 99 -6.19 27.71 7.54
N LEU A 100 -7.50 27.92 7.35
CA LEU A 100 -8.53 27.04 7.91
C LEU A 100 -8.48 25.62 7.33
N ILE A 101 -8.36 25.48 6.01
CA ILE A 101 -8.26 24.17 5.35
C ILE A 101 -6.96 23.49 5.75
N LEU A 102 -5.81 24.18 5.75
CA LEU A 102 -4.55 23.54 6.13
C LEU A 102 -4.56 23.06 7.57
N VAL A 103 -4.99 23.89 8.52
CA VAL A 103 -4.96 23.51 9.93
C VAL A 103 -6.07 22.49 10.24
N PHE A 104 -7.33 22.86 10.00
CA PHE A 104 -8.48 22.06 10.43
C PHE A 104 -8.91 21.01 9.40
N GLY A 105 -8.73 21.27 8.11
CA GLY A 105 -9.13 20.38 7.02
C GLY A 105 -8.08 19.34 6.65
N GLU A 106 -6.79 19.62 6.85
CA GLU A 106 -5.71 18.74 6.37
C GLU A 106 -4.77 18.27 7.48
N ILE A 107 -3.97 19.16 8.08
CA ILE A 107 -2.87 18.79 8.96
C ILE A 107 -3.39 18.09 10.23
N THR A 108 -4.29 18.73 10.98
CA THR A 108 -4.84 18.15 12.22
C THR A 108 -5.53 16.80 12.00
N PRO A 109 -6.47 16.64 11.05
CA PRO A 109 -7.13 15.36 10.84
C PRO A 109 -6.18 14.27 10.35
N LYS A 110 -5.19 14.60 9.50
CA LYS A 110 -4.17 13.64 9.04
C LYS A 110 -3.31 13.12 10.20
N THR A 111 -2.87 14.01 11.08
CA THR A 111 -2.11 13.62 12.28
C THR A 111 -2.96 12.73 13.19
N PHE A 112 -4.21 13.11 13.48
CA PHE A 112 -5.11 12.31 14.31
C PHE A 112 -5.37 10.92 13.73
N ALA A 113 -5.61 10.85 12.41
CA ALA A 113 -5.87 9.62 11.68
C ALA A 113 -4.68 8.67 11.70
N THR A 114 -3.45 9.19 11.70
CA THR A 114 -2.23 8.37 11.79
C THR A 114 -2.18 7.57 13.09
N HIS A 115 -2.52 8.19 14.22
CA HIS A 115 -2.53 7.51 15.52
C HIS A 115 -3.72 6.56 15.71
N ASN A 116 -4.84 6.82 15.03
CA ASN A 116 -6.10 6.07 15.20
C ASN A 116 -6.48 5.25 13.95
N ALA A 117 -5.51 4.94 13.10
CA ALA A 117 -5.73 4.38 11.77
C ALA A 117 -6.60 3.11 11.77
N GLU A 118 -6.41 2.22 12.76
CA GLU A 118 -7.15 0.96 12.85
C GLU A 118 -8.66 1.18 13.07
N LYS A 119 -9.01 2.01 14.07
CA LYS A 119 -10.40 2.27 14.46
C LYS A 119 -11.11 3.08 13.38
N VAL A 120 -10.45 4.11 12.86
CA VAL A 120 -10.99 4.96 11.78
C VAL A 120 -11.23 4.11 10.53
N SER A 121 -10.25 3.35 10.07
CA SER A 121 -10.35 2.51 8.87
C SER A 121 -11.51 1.52 8.92
N LEU A 122 -11.69 0.81 10.04
CA LEU A 122 -12.79 -0.16 10.18
C LEU A 122 -14.17 0.49 10.16
N THR A 123 -14.28 1.69 10.75
CA THR A 123 -15.55 2.42 10.83
C THR A 123 -15.94 3.00 9.47
N VAL A 124 -14.99 3.60 8.77
CA VAL A 124 -15.24 4.31 7.50
C VAL A 124 -15.21 3.41 6.27
N ALA A 125 -14.67 2.19 6.37
CA ALA A 125 -14.49 1.29 5.23
C ALA A 125 -15.78 1.06 4.42
N ARG A 126 -16.92 0.84 5.08
CA ARG A 126 -18.20 0.63 4.37
C ARG A 126 -18.66 1.86 3.60
N LEU A 127 -18.52 3.04 4.21
CA LEU A 127 -18.91 4.30 3.58
C LEU A 127 -18.04 4.56 2.34
N VAL A 128 -16.72 4.36 2.47
CA VAL A 128 -15.77 4.56 1.37
C VAL A 128 -15.97 3.54 0.26
N GLU A 129 -16.34 2.29 0.59
CA GLU A 129 -16.69 1.28 -0.40
C GLU A 129 -17.89 1.69 -1.25
N ILE A 130 -18.96 2.16 -0.61
CA ILE A 130 -20.15 2.67 -1.31
C ILE A 130 -19.78 3.87 -2.18
N LEU A 131 -19.03 4.83 -1.63
CA LEU A 131 -18.57 5.99 -2.37
C LEU A 131 -17.71 5.60 -3.58
N SER A 132 -16.83 4.60 -3.43
CA SER A 132 -16.00 4.09 -4.51
C SER A 132 -16.82 3.40 -5.60
N TYR A 133 -17.94 2.79 -5.25
CA TYR A 133 -18.88 2.23 -6.23
C TYR A 133 -19.60 3.33 -7.01
N ILE A 134 -20.10 4.36 -6.33
CA ILE A 134 -20.79 5.49 -6.95
C ILE A 134 -19.85 6.30 -7.86
N LEU A 135 -18.61 6.55 -7.43
CA LEU A 135 -17.60 7.30 -8.19
C LEU A 135 -16.86 6.44 -9.22
N TYR A 136 -17.18 5.16 -9.35
CA TYR A 136 -16.54 4.25 -10.30
C TYR A 136 -16.46 4.77 -11.76
N PRO A 137 -17.51 5.37 -12.37
CA PRO A 137 -17.39 5.91 -13.73
C PRO A 137 -16.33 7.02 -13.83
N PHE A 138 -16.24 7.89 -12.82
CA PHE A 138 -15.22 8.94 -12.77
C PHE A 138 -13.82 8.36 -12.60
N VAL A 139 -13.67 7.37 -11.71
CA VAL A 139 -12.37 6.69 -11.52
C VAL A 139 -11.90 6.09 -12.85
N ARG A 140 -12.76 5.38 -13.58
CA ARG A 140 -12.41 4.81 -14.88
C ARG A 140 -12.01 5.87 -15.91
N PHE A 141 -12.68 7.01 -15.90
CA PHE A 141 -12.34 8.13 -16.77
C PHE A 141 -10.94 8.68 -16.47
N PHE A 142 -10.63 8.97 -15.19
CA PHE A 142 -9.31 9.45 -14.79
C PHE A 142 -8.20 8.41 -15.03
N GLU A 143 -8.49 7.12 -14.83
CA GLU A 143 -7.56 6.05 -15.18
C GLU A 143 -7.29 6.00 -16.69
N ALA A 144 -8.30 6.22 -17.54
CA ALA A 144 -8.13 6.24 -18.99
C ALA A 144 -7.24 7.40 -19.43
N ILE A 145 -7.44 8.59 -18.86
CA ILE A 145 -6.56 9.75 -19.08
C ILE A 145 -5.14 9.43 -18.63
N SER A 146 -4.98 8.88 -17.42
CA SER A 146 -3.66 8.54 -16.88
C SER A 146 -2.93 7.55 -17.79
N ARG A 147 -3.62 6.53 -18.30
CA ARG A 147 -3.05 5.57 -19.27
C ARG A 147 -2.65 6.24 -20.58
N LEU A 148 -3.44 7.17 -21.08
CA LEU A 148 -3.19 7.89 -22.33
C LEU A 148 -2.00 8.85 -22.21
N VAL A 149 -1.87 9.54 -21.08
CA VAL A 149 -0.74 10.43 -20.79
C VAL A 149 0.56 9.65 -20.54
N LEU A 150 0.48 8.47 -19.93
CA LEU A 150 1.64 7.61 -19.65
C LEU A 150 2.03 6.69 -20.81
N LEU A 151 1.20 6.60 -21.85
CA LEU A 151 1.46 5.81 -23.06
C LEU A 151 2.82 6.10 -23.70
N PRO A 152 3.26 7.37 -23.87
CA PRO A 152 4.60 7.68 -24.37
C PRO A 152 5.74 7.39 -23.38
N PHE A 153 5.45 7.23 -22.09
CA PHE A 153 6.46 6.97 -21.04
C PHE A 153 6.59 5.48 -20.69
N LYS A 154 5.79 4.59 -21.29
CA LYS A 154 5.98 3.14 -21.16
C LYS A 154 7.20 2.69 -21.95
N SER A 155 8.39 2.95 -21.41
CA SER A 155 9.57 2.22 -21.81
C SER A 155 9.36 0.76 -21.41
N GLY A 156 9.33 -0.14 -22.39
CA GLY A 156 9.02 -1.56 -22.25
C GLY A 156 10.07 -2.38 -21.51
N GLU A 157 10.80 -1.80 -20.56
CA GLU A 157 11.68 -2.56 -19.70
C GLU A 157 10.85 -3.23 -18.61
N LYS A 158 10.59 -4.53 -18.78
CA LYS A 158 10.29 -5.40 -17.65
C LYS A 158 11.43 -5.20 -16.65
N LYS A 159 11.16 -4.46 -15.57
CA LYS A 159 12.12 -4.23 -14.48
C LYS A 159 12.64 -5.59 -14.02
N LYS A 160 13.85 -5.96 -14.44
CA LYS A 160 14.48 -7.21 -14.03
C LYS A 160 14.81 -7.04 -12.56
N ILE A 161 14.12 -7.78 -11.70
CA ILE A 161 14.38 -7.77 -10.26
C ILE A 161 15.82 -8.28 -10.05
N SER A 162 16.68 -7.44 -9.48
CA SER A 162 18.03 -7.86 -9.09
C SER A 162 17.95 -8.87 -7.93
N GLU A 163 18.93 -9.77 -7.79
CA GLU A 163 19.01 -10.66 -6.63
C GLU A 163 19.06 -9.88 -5.30
N GLU A 164 19.67 -8.70 -5.31
CA GLU A 164 19.70 -7.80 -4.16
C GLU A 164 18.30 -7.26 -3.81
N GLU A 165 17.54 -6.84 -4.82
CA GLU A 165 16.13 -6.44 -4.63
C GLU A 165 15.29 -7.63 -4.12
N LEU A 166 15.53 -8.84 -4.65
CA LEU A 166 14.84 -10.05 -4.20
C LEU A 166 15.16 -10.37 -2.73
N ARG A 167 16.43 -10.23 -2.30
CA ARG A 167 16.84 -10.38 -0.91
C ARG A 167 16.17 -9.35 0.00
N THR A 168 16.09 -8.10 -0.45
CA THR A 168 15.41 -7.02 0.28
C THR A 168 13.92 -7.32 0.46
N ILE A 169 13.24 -7.79 -0.59
CA ILE A 169 11.81 -8.18 -0.52
C ILE A 169 11.60 -9.31 0.50
N VAL A 170 12.45 -10.34 0.50
CA VAL A 170 12.37 -11.46 1.45
C VAL A 170 12.56 -10.99 2.90
N THR A 171 13.50 -10.06 3.13
CA THR A 171 13.75 -9.48 4.46
C THR A 171 12.56 -8.66 4.94
N ILE A 172 12.04 -7.74 4.11
CA ILE A 172 10.86 -6.93 4.44
C ILE A 172 9.65 -7.84 4.71
N SER A 173 9.45 -8.88 3.89
CA SER A 173 8.33 -9.82 4.06
C SER A 173 8.42 -10.61 5.38
N LYS A 174 9.64 -10.90 5.86
CA LYS A 174 9.86 -11.50 7.17
C LYS A 174 9.56 -10.51 8.30
N GLU A 175 10.02 -9.27 8.19
CA GLU A 175 9.79 -8.21 9.19
C GLU A 175 8.31 -7.83 9.31
N GLU A 176 7.57 -7.82 8.20
CA GLU A 176 6.12 -7.60 8.18
C GLU A 176 5.31 -8.82 8.66
N GLY A 177 5.97 -9.96 8.97
CA GLY A 177 5.33 -11.19 9.39
C GLY A 177 4.52 -11.90 8.30
N LEU A 178 4.75 -11.57 7.03
CA LEU A 178 4.14 -12.20 5.86
C LEU A 178 4.80 -13.53 5.50
N LEU A 179 6.06 -13.72 5.92
CA LEU A 179 6.86 -14.90 5.65
C LEU A 179 7.45 -15.44 6.96
N SER A 180 7.39 -16.75 7.17
CA SER A 180 8.00 -17.37 8.36
C SER A 180 9.52 -17.26 8.31
N VAL A 181 10.17 -17.35 9.48
CA VAL A 181 11.64 -17.26 9.59
C VAL A 181 12.30 -18.37 8.77
N GLU A 182 11.72 -19.58 8.82
CA GLU A 182 12.20 -20.78 8.14
C GLU A 182 12.05 -20.63 6.62
N ALA A 183 10.93 -20.10 6.14
CA ALA A 183 10.69 -19.87 4.71
C ALA A 183 11.65 -18.80 4.15
N ALA A 184 11.89 -17.71 4.90
CA ALA A 184 12.87 -16.69 4.53
C ALA A 184 14.30 -17.25 4.46
N GLU A 185 14.65 -18.16 5.37
CA GLU A 185 15.95 -18.82 5.40
C GLU A 185 16.12 -19.81 4.24
N MET A 186 15.07 -20.57 3.90
CA MET A 186 15.06 -21.46 2.75
C MET A 186 15.31 -20.71 1.43
N ILE A 187 14.62 -19.58 1.21
CA ILE A 187 14.82 -18.76 0.00
C ILE A 187 16.26 -18.21 -0.05
N ARG A 188 16.80 -17.72 1.07
CA ARG A 188 18.19 -17.25 1.14
C ARG A 188 19.20 -18.35 0.84
N ASN A 189 18.92 -19.57 1.27
CA ASN A 189 19.76 -20.75 1.01
C ASN A 189 19.72 -21.17 -0.46
N ILE A 190 18.55 -21.12 -1.11
CA ILE A 190 18.42 -21.40 -2.55
C ILE A 190 19.23 -20.38 -3.37
N LEU A 191 19.11 -19.08 -3.07
CA LEU A 191 19.87 -18.02 -3.73
C LEU A 191 21.38 -18.15 -3.51
N ARG A 192 21.81 -18.69 -2.36
CA ARG A 192 23.21 -19.02 -2.10
C ARG A 192 23.67 -20.25 -2.87
N PHE A 193 22.84 -21.29 -2.95
CA PHE A 193 23.15 -22.56 -3.60
C PHE A 193 23.48 -22.39 -5.08
N GLU A 194 22.75 -21.51 -5.78
CA GLU A 194 23.05 -21.16 -7.18
C GLU A 194 24.51 -20.70 -7.40
N LYS A 195 25.12 -20.09 -6.38
CA LYS A 195 26.51 -19.59 -6.44
C LYS A 195 27.56 -20.59 -5.96
N ILE A 196 27.16 -21.72 -5.37
CA ILE A 196 28.10 -22.71 -4.85
C ILE A 196 28.64 -23.54 -6.02
N LYS A 197 29.92 -23.34 -6.35
CA LYS A 197 30.63 -24.18 -7.31
C LYS A 197 30.67 -25.63 -6.81
N THR A 198 30.42 -26.59 -7.69
CA THR A 198 30.40 -28.04 -7.40
C THR A 198 31.64 -28.53 -6.65
N LEU A 199 32.81 -27.93 -6.90
CA LEU A 199 34.06 -28.19 -6.18
C LEU A 199 33.95 -28.01 -4.65
N LYS A 200 33.09 -27.10 -4.16
CA LYS A 200 32.88 -26.84 -2.73
C LYS A 200 32.01 -27.89 -2.02
N ILE A 201 31.32 -28.74 -2.77
CA ILE A 201 30.37 -29.74 -2.25
C ILE A 201 30.96 -31.16 -2.34
N MET A 202 31.99 -31.33 -3.18
CA MET A 202 32.66 -32.62 -3.36
C MET A 202 33.43 -33.04 -2.11
N THR A 203 33.30 -34.31 -1.74
CA THR A 203 34.10 -34.94 -0.68
C THR A 203 35.55 -35.11 -1.19
N PRO A 204 36.57 -34.54 -0.51
CA PRO A 204 37.95 -34.70 -0.93
C PRO A 204 38.34 -36.18 -0.97
N LYS A 205 39.02 -36.59 -2.04
CA LYS A 205 39.50 -37.97 -2.27
C LYS A 205 40.71 -38.32 -1.37
N LYS A 206 40.65 -38.03 -0.07
CA LYS A 206 41.71 -38.39 0.90
C LYS A 206 41.36 -39.61 1.74
N ASP A 207 40.08 -39.99 1.84
CA ASP A 207 39.63 -41.10 2.71
C ASP A 207 39.20 -42.38 1.97
N LYS A 208 39.76 -42.66 0.79
CA LYS A 208 39.59 -43.99 0.18
C LYS A 208 40.61 -44.95 0.81
N VAL A 209 40.23 -45.62 1.90
CA VAL A 209 40.94 -46.79 2.41
C VAL A 209 40.94 -47.86 1.32
N PHE A 210 42.06 -47.97 0.58
CA PHE A 210 42.22 -48.92 -0.50
C PHE A 210 42.49 -50.31 0.06
N ARG A 211 41.42 -51.01 0.46
CA ARG A 211 41.50 -52.38 0.97
C ARG A 211 41.62 -53.37 -0.19
N ARG A 212 42.84 -53.66 -0.67
CA ARG A 212 43.07 -54.80 -1.60
C ARG A 212 42.71 -56.10 -0.89
N ARG A 213 41.58 -56.70 -1.24
CA ARG A 213 41.24 -58.09 -0.89
C ARG A 213 42.01 -59.01 -1.84
N PHE A 214 43.20 -59.45 -1.46
CA PHE A 214 43.87 -60.57 -2.11
C PHE A 214 43.22 -61.86 -1.57
N GLN A 215 42.24 -62.40 -2.30
CA GLN A 215 41.79 -63.80 -2.12
C GLN A 215 42.40 -64.63 -3.27
N ILE A 216 43.59 -65.18 -3.05
CA ILE A 216 44.07 -66.29 -3.87
C ILE A 216 43.21 -67.49 -3.47
N LYS A 217 42.43 -67.99 -4.43
CA LYS A 217 41.58 -69.18 -4.30
C LYS A 217 42.41 -70.38 -3.85
N ARG A 218 42.15 -70.88 -2.63
CA ARG A 218 42.29 -72.31 -2.35
C ARG A 218 41.17 -73.03 -3.09
N CYS A 219 41.49 -73.76 -4.14
CA CYS A 219 40.61 -74.78 -4.69
C CYS A 219 41.32 -76.13 -4.56
N ASN A 220 41.08 -76.79 -3.42
CA ASN A 220 41.33 -78.21 -3.26
C ASN A 220 40.17 -78.97 -3.90
N ARG A 221 40.45 -79.92 -4.81
CA ARG A 221 40.05 -81.34 -4.73
C ARG A 221 40.13 -82.06 -6.10
N PHE A 222 40.92 -83.14 -6.10
CA PHE A 222 40.67 -84.48 -6.69
C PHE A 222 40.41 -84.63 -8.20
N CYS A 223 41.29 -85.36 -8.90
CA CYS A 223 41.10 -86.76 -9.36
C CYS A 223 41.97 -87.11 -10.59
N CYS A 224 42.50 -88.34 -10.55
CA CYS A 224 43.22 -89.10 -11.58
C CYS A 224 44.68 -88.71 -11.90
#